data_AF-A0E4S2-F1
#
_entry.id   AF-A0E4S2-F1
#
_cell.length_a   1.000
_cell.length_b   1.000
_cell.length_c   1.000
_cell.angle_alpha   90.00
_cell.angle_beta   90.00
_cell.angle_gamma   90.00
#
_symmetry.space_group_name_H-M   'P 1'
#
loop_
_entity.id
_entity.type
_entity.pdbx_description
1 polymer ?
#
loop_
_entity_poly.entity_id
_entity_poly.type
_entity_poly.pdbx_seq_one_letter_code
_entity_poly.pdbx_strand_id
1 'polypeptide(L)'
;MNEILPDVSVRNPSCSADISSLHQVSIVQALDHRQANRVGRPKYKGRICICCGLQIERESFNFGISSNQLGFLGSSYPLYFDFIKSCLTIIAIQYITVGNFQLITHIGTLFELSETEKRLQQKQDVLSLTALYFAMIYLIYFRHNQIKLDSFCDLKQTTLGDYTVIFQGLPLDLPREELELKIQEEFENVVKVCFIFKQIIQKKKNQRIFLDQL
;
A
#
# COMPACT_ATOMS: atom_id res chain seq x y z
N MET A 1 -9.08 34.11 11.52
CA MET A 1 -9.97 32.98 11.82
C MET A 1 -9.22 32.08 12.80
N ASN A 2 -9.64 32.08 14.07
CA ASN A 2 -9.05 31.25 15.11
C ASN A 2 -9.76 29.90 15.11
N GLU A 3 -9.10 28.85 14.63
CA GLU A 3 -9.63 27.49 14.75
C GLU A 3 -9.41 26.99 16.18
N ILE A 4 -10.53 26.78 16.87
CA ILE A 4 -10.60 26.13 18.17
C ILE A 4 -10.38 24.63 17.92
N LEU A 5 -9.22 24.12 18.31
CA LEU A 5 -8.92 22.68 18.27
C LEU A 5 -9.68 21.96 19.39
N PRO A 6 -10.32 20.82 19.11
CA PRO A 6 -11.03 20.05 20.12
C PRO A 6 -10.04 19.42 21.11
N ASP A 7 -10.43 19.46 22.38
CA ASP A 7 -9.71 18.87 23.50
C ASP A 7 -9.83 17.34 23.44
N VAL A 8 -8.75 16.67 23.03
CA VAL A 8 -8.68 15.21 22.95
C VAL A 8 -8.10 14.69 24.26
N SER A 9 -8.97 14.41 25.22
CA SER A 9 -8.60 13.72 26.46
C SER A 9 -8.35 12.23 26.17
N VAL A 10 -7.08 11.85 26.00
CA VAL A 10 -6.67 10.44 25.87
C VAL A 10 -6.70 9.79 27.26
N ARG A 11 -7.44 8.69 27.41
CA ARG A 11 -7.40 7.86 28.63
C ARG A 11 -6.08 7.10 28.67
N ASN A 12 -5.24 7.40 29.67
CA ASN A 12 -3.98 6.70 29.92
C ASN A 12 -4.23 5.29 30.51
N PRO A 13 -3.52 4.26 30.03
CA PRO A 13 -3.40 2.99 30.74
C PRO A 13 -2.55 3.17 32.01
N SER A 14 -2.97 2.50 33.08
CA SER A 14 -2.35 2.53 34.41
C SER A 14 -0.98 1.84 34.42
N CYS A 15 0.07 2.58 34.12
CA CYS A 15 1.45 2.27 34.51
C CYS A 15 1.99 3.48 35.27
N SER A 16 2.24 3.32 36.56
CA SER A 16 2.79 4.32 37.47
C SER A 16 4.29 4.53 37.23
N ALA A 17 4.66 4.94 36.02
CA ALA A 17 5.93 5.61 35.79
C ALA A 17 5.79 7.05 36.34
N ASP A 18 6.80 7.53 37.05
CA ASP A 18 6.79 8.81 37.75
C ASP A 18 6.77 9.98 36.73
N ILE A 19 5.55 10.41 36.36
CA ILE A 19 5.28 11.45 35.34
C ILE A 19 5.87 12.80 35.73
N SER A 20 6.19 12.99 37.00
CA SER A 20 6.81 14.20 37.54
C SER A 20 8.20 14.50 36.96
N SER A 21 8.86 13.51 36.35
CA SER A 21 10.15 13.65 35.66
C SER A 21 10.05 13.88 34.14
N LEU A 22 8.84 13.85 33.56
CA LEU A 22 8.66 14.10 32.14
C LEU A 22 8.90 15.58 31.83
N HIS A 23 10.01 15.82 31.12
CA HIS A 23 10.35 17.12 30.57
C HIS A 23 9.13 17.70 29.83
N GLN A 24 8.65 18.88 30.25
CA GLN A 24 7.48 19.51 29.67
C GLN A 24 7.68 19.66 28.15
N VAL A 25 6.96 18.84 27.37
CA VAL A 25 7.03 18.88 25.92
C VAL A 25 6.40 20.18 25.46
N SER A 26 7.19 21.03 24.81
CA SER A 26 6.69 22.28 24.25
C SER A 26 5.69 22.01 23.12
N ILE A 27 4.68 22.87 22.97
CA ILE A 27 3.72 22.80 21.85
C ILE A 27 4.45 22.77 20.49
N VAL A 28 5.57 23.50 20.38
CA VAL A 28 6.42 23.54 19.19
C VAL A 28 6.99 22.16 18.86
N GLN A 29 7.52 21.44 19.85
CA GLN A 29 8.04 20.08 19.65
C GLN A 29 6.94 19.10 19.24
N ALA A 30 5.72 19.25 19.78
CA ALA A 30 4.59 18.41 19.38
C ALA A 30 4.19 18.67 17.91
N LEU A 31 4.21 19.92 17.45
CA LEU A 31 3.95 20.28 16.05
C LEU A 31 5.05 19.76 15.12
N ASP A 32 6.31 19.89 15.51
CA ASP A 32 7.45 19.37 14.76
C ASP A 32 7.39 17.84 14.63
N HIS A 33 7.06 17.13 15.72
CA HIS A 33 6.86 15.68 15.68
C HIS A 33 5.71 15.27 14.76
N ARG A 34 4.56 15.96 14.85
CA ARG A 34 3.42 15.73 13.96
C ARG A 34 3.80 15.94 12.49
N GLN A 35 4.59 16.97 12.19
CA GLN A 35 5.01 17.28 10.84
C GLN A 35 6.05 16.29 10.32
N ALA A 36 6.97 15.83 11.18
CA ALA A 36 7.94 14.79 10.87
C ALA A 36 7.32 13.42 10.58
N ASN A 37 6.12 13.14 11.11
CA ASN A 37 5.35 11.93 10.83
C ASN A 37 4.51 11.99 9.54
N ARG A 38 4.49 13.12 8.81
CA ARG A 38 3.77 13.19 7.52
C ARG A 38 4.42 12.25 6.50
N VAL A 39 3.62 11.68 5.60
CA VAL A 39 4.15 10.86 4.50
C VAL A 39 4.64 11.80 3.40
N GLY A 40 5.89 11.63 2.96
CA GLY A 40 6.52 12.52 1.98
C GLY A 40 8.01 12.23 1.82
N ARG A 41 8.63 12.77 0.76
CA ARG A 41 10.07 12.63 0.57
C ARG A 41 10.84 13.52 1.54
N PRO A 42 11.89 13.01 2.20
CA PRO A 42 12.78 13.84 2.98
C PRO A 42 13.42 14.91 2.08
N LYS A 43 13.30 16.19 2.45
CA LYS A 43 13.93 17.29 1.71
C LYS A 43 15.41 17.34 2.05
N TYR A 44 16.30 17.42 1.06
CA TYR A 44 17.73 17.53 1.34
C TYR A 44 18.02 18.76 2.23
N LYS A 45 18.69 18.56 3.37
CA LYS A 45 19.03 19.59 4.39
C LYS A 45 17.85 20.19 5.20
N GLY A 46 16.71 19.51 5.30
CA GLY A 46 15.62 19.90 6.21
C GLY A 46 15.96 19.66 7.69
N ARG A 47 15.25 20.37 8.58
CA ARG A 47 15.35 20.23 10.06
C ARG A 47 14.92 18.83 10.53
N ILE A 48 15.51 18.36 11.62
CA ILE A 48 15.24 17.03 12.22
C ILE A 48 14.48 17.23 13.55
N CYS A 49 13.47 16.42 13.83
CA CYS A 49 12.82 16.44 15.15
C CYS A 49 13.79 15.93 16.22
N ILE A 50 13.97 16.71 17.27
CA ILE A 50 14.79 16.35 18.45
C ILE A 50 14.24 15.09 19.15
N CYS A 51 12.93 14.85 19.01
CA CYS A 51 12.20 13.77 19.65
C CYS A 51 12.47 12.37 19.06
N CYS A 52 12.48 12.25 17.73
CA CYS A 52 12.48 10.96 17.03
C CYS A 52 13.56 10.86 15.95
N GLY A 53 14.34 11.92 15.71
CA GLY A 53 15.37 11.93 14.67
C GLY A 53 14.81 11.95 13.25
N LEU A 54 13.50 12.07 13.05
CA LEU A 54 12.87 12.14 11.73
C LEU A 54 12.93 13.55 11.15
N GLN A 55 13.04 13.64 9.82
CA GLN A 55 13.05 14.93 9.13
C GLN A 55 11.66 15.57 9.08
N ILE A 56 11.57 16.84 9.49
CA ILE A 56 10.33 17.62 9.60
C ILE A 56 9.85 18.06 8.20
N GLU A 57 10.77 18.54 7.36
CA GLU A 57 10.44 19.04 6.03
C GLU A 57 10.35 17.89 5.03
N ARG A 58 9.15 17.70 4.48
CA ARG A 58 8.88 16.67 3.49
C ARG A 58 8.18 17.26 2.26
N GLU A 59 8.58 16.79 1.09
CA GLU A 59 7.97 17.15 -0.18
C GLU A 59 6.77 16.24 -0.47
N SER A 60 5.66 16.83 -0.91
CA SER A 60 4.48 16.10 -1.38
C SER A 60 4.80 15.36 -2.68
N PHE A 61 4.24 14.18 -2.85
CA PHE A 61 4.42 13.43 -4.09
C PHE A 61 3.51 13.97 -5.19
N ASN A 62 4.08 14.16 -6.38
CA ASN A 62 3.29 14.37 -7.59
C ASN A 62 2.59 13.06 -7.98
N PHE A 63 1.36 13.15 -8.51
CA PHE A 63 0.61 11.97 -8.95
C PHE A 63 1.35 11.16 -10.04
N GLY A 64 2.15 11.83 -10.88
CA GLY A 64 2.98 11.22 -11.92
C GLY A 64 4.28 10.57 -11.44
N ILE A 65 4.51 10.47 -10.12
CA ILE A 65 5.67 9.78 -9.58
C ILE A 65 5.68 8.30 -9.98
N SER A 66 6.86 7.75 -10.29
CA SER A 66 6.98 6.32 -10.56
C SER A 66 6.91 5.52 -9.26
N SER A 67 6.17 4.41 -9.29
CA SER A 67 5.91 3.55 -8.12
C SER A 67 7.19 2.97 -7.53
N ASN A 68 8.19 2.72 -8.38
CA ASN A 68 9.52 2.28 -7.95
C ASN A 68 10.20 3.25 -6.98
N GLN A 69 9.90 4.55 -7.07
CA GLN A 69 10.46 5.56 -6.17
C GLN A 69 9.65 5.74 -4.88
N LEU A 70 8.47 5.10 -4.76
CA LEU A 70 7.66 5.07 -3.53
C LEU A 70 7.94 3.82 -2.69
N GLY A 71 8.73 2.87 -3.19
CA GLY A 71 9.02 1.60 -2.51
C GLY A 71 9.69 1.73 -1.14
N PHE A 72 10.22 2.91 -0.77
CA PHE A 72 10.73 3.15 0.59
C PHE A 72 9.62 3.28 1.65
N LEU A 73 8.37 3.48 1.24
CA LEU A 73 7.23 3.69 2.13
C LEU A 73 6.50 2.39 2.52
N GLY A 74 6.85 1.26 1.91
CA GLY A 74 6.03 0.04 1.97
C GLY A 74 5.62 -0.38 0.55
N SER A 75 5.30 -1.66 0.35
CA SER A 75 4.66 -2.15 -0.89
C SER A 75 3.25 -1.58 -1.08
N SER A 76 2.53 -1.27 0.01
CA SER A 76 1.15 -0.80 -0.02
C SER A 76 0.97 0.55 -0.73
N TYR A 77 1.90 1.49 -0.55
CA TYR A 77 1.84 2.82 -1.18
C TYR A 77 1.97 2.78 -2.72
N PRO A 78 3.03 2.20 -3.31
CA PRO A 78 3.16 2.12 -4.76
C PRO A 78 2.00 1.36 -5.41
N LEU A 79 1.53 0.26 -4.79
CA LEU A 79 0.36 -0.48 -5.27
C LEU A 79 -0.91 0.38 -5.27
N TYR A 80 -1.14 1.18 -4.23
CA TYR A 80 -2.28 2.09 -4.15
C TYR A 80 -2.22 3.18 -5.23
N PHE A 81 -1.06 3.83 -5.41
CA PHE A 81 -0.92 4.86 -6.44
C PHE A 81 -1.11 4.32 -7.86
N ASP A 82 -0.57 3.15 -8.15
CA ASP A 82 -0.80 2.51 -9.46
C ASP A 82 -2.26 2.09 -9.65
N PHE A 83 -2.93 1.62 -8.59
CA PHE A 83 -4.36 1.37 -8.64
C PHE A 83 -5.16 2.63 -9.00
N ILE A 84 -4.89 3.77 -8.35
CA ILE A 84 -5.59 5.02 -8.68
C ILE A 84 -5.32 5.45 -10.13
N LYS A 85 -4.07 5.35 -10.61
CA LYS A 85 -3.73 5.64 -12.02
C LYS A 85 -4.49 4.73 -12.99
N SER A 86 -4.61 3.45 -12.66
CA SER A 86 -5.36 2.48 -13.45
C SER A 86 -6.87 2.75 -13.45
N CYS A 87 -7.44 3.13 -12.31
CA CYS A 87 -8.84 3.59 -12.25
C CYS A 87 -9.09 4.80 -13.16
N LEU A 88 -8.23 5.82 -13.09
CA LEU A 88 -8.34 6.99 -13.96
C LEU A 88 -8.19 6.63 -15.44
N THR A 89 -7.31 5.68 -15.77
CA THR A 89 -7.12 5.19 -17.14
C THR A 89 -8.38 4.48 -17.65
N ILE A 90 -9.00 3.60 -16.85
CA ILE A 90 -10.24 2.91 -17.21
C ILE A 90 -11.38 3.91 -17.38
N ILE A 91 -11.52 4.86 -16.45
CA ILE A 91 -12.54 5.93 -16.55
C ILE A 91 -12.34 6.75 -17.83
N ALA A 92 -11.10 7.11 -18.16
CA ALA A 92 -10.79 7.83 -19.39
C ALA A 92 -11.18 7.02 -20.65
N ILE A 93 -10.87 5.72 -20.69
CA ILE A 93 -11.27 4.84 -21.80
C ILE A 93 -12.79 4.74 -21.91
N GLN A 94 -13.50 4.59 -20.80
CA GLN A 94 -14.97 4.53 -20.78
C GLN A 94 -15.58 5.85 -21.23
N TYR A 95 -15.03 6.98 -20.77
CA TYR A 95 -15.46 8.31 -21.18
C TYR A 95 -15.27 8.53 -22.70
N ILE A 96 -14.12 8.12 -23.24
CA ILE A 96 -13.82 8.29 -24.67
C ILE A 96 -14.72 7.39 -25.54
N THR A 97 -14.95 6.15 -25.13
CA THR A 97 -15.72 5.18 -25.93
C THR A 97 -17.23 5.41 -25.81
N VAL A 98 -17.77 5.45 -24.59
CA VAL A 98 -19.21 5.53 -24.35
C VAL A 98 -19.67 6.98 -24.30
N GLY A 99 -18.94 7.85 -23.60
CA GLY A 99 -19.34 9.24 -23.38
C GLY A 99 -19.47 10.06 -24.67
N ASN A 100 -18.48 9.96 -25.56
CA ASN A 100 -18.54 10.64 -26.86
C ASN A 100 -19.68 10.12 -27.74
N PHE A 101 -19.93 8.81 -27.74
CA PHE A 101 -21.02 8.23 -28.54
C PHE A 101 -22.40 8.68 -28.05
N GLN A 102 -22.59 8.77 -26.74
CA GLN A 102 -23.82 9.29 -26.13
C GLN A 102 -24.03 10.77 -26.49
N LEU A 103 -22.97 11.58 -26.42
CA LEU A 103 -23.04 13.00 -26.79
C LEU A 103 -23.42 13.18 -28.26
N ILE A 104 -22.80 12.43 -29.17
CA ILE A 104 -23.13 12.46 -30.61
C ILE A 104 -24.57 12.01 -30.85
N THR A 105 -25.00 10.94 -30.19
CA THR A 105 -26.38 10.43 -30.28
C THR A 105 -27.39 11.48 -29.85
N HIS A 106 -27.17 12.13 -28.70
CA HIS A 106 -28.06 13.16 -28.17
C HIS A 106 -28.11 14.41 -29.06
N ILE A 107 -26.99 14.80 -29.67
CA ILE A 107 -26.99 15.90 -30.65
C ILE A 107 -27.79 15.47 -31.89
N GLY A 108 -27.62 14.23 -32.37
CA GLY A 108 -28.34 13.71 -33.53
C GLY A 108 -29.85 13.57 -33.34
N THR A 109 -30.31 13.14 -32.15
CA THR A 109 -31.75 13.03 -31.84
C THR A 109 -32.44 14.39 -31.79
N LEU A 110 -31.73 15.43 -31.37
CA LEU A 110 -32.22 16.81 -31.37
C LEU A 110 -32.56 17.31 -32.79
N PHE A 111 -31.99 16.69 -33.84
CA PHE A 111 -32.28 16.96 -35.26
C PHE A 111 -33.37 16.05 -35.87
N GLU A 112 -34.23 15.42 -35.06
CA GLU A 112 -35.45 14.68 -35.47
C GLU A 112 -35.26 13.43 -36.36
N LEU A 113 -34.13 12.73 -36.26
CA LEU A 113 -33.89 11.47 -36.99
C LEU A 113 -34.44 10.23 -36.24
N SER A 114 -35.76 10.10 -36.06
CA SER A 114 -36.36 9.04 -35.20
C SER A 114 -36.08 7.60 -35.67
N GLU A 115 -36.00 7.35 -36.99
CA GLU A 115 -35.72 6.00 -37.54
C GLU A 115 -34.27 5.55 -37.33
N THR A 116 -33.36 6.47 -36.98
CA THR A 116 -31.94 6.18 -36.73
C THR A 116 -31.64 5.74 -35.31
N GLU A 117 -32.54 6.00 -34.35
CA GLU A 117 -32.31 5.80 -32.91
C GLU A 117 -32.07 4.32 -32.57
N LYS A 118 -32.91 3.40 -33.08
CA LYS A 118 -32.77 1.96 -32.82
C LYS A 118 -31.45 1.39 -33.32
N ARG A 119 -30.98 1.86 -34.50
CA ARG A 119 -29.70 1.41 -35.07
C ARG A 119 -28.51 1.99 -34.30
N LEU A 120 -28.64 3.21 -33.79
CA LEU A 120 -27.63 3.85 -32.96
C LEU A 120 -27.49 3.16 -31.60
N GLN A 121 -28.60 2.79 -30.98
CA GLN A 121 -28.61 2.05 -29.73
C GLN A 121 -27.90 0.69 -29.87
N GLN A 122 -28.20 -0.08 -30.93
CA GLN A 122 -27.50 -1.34 -31.19
C GLN A 122 -25.98 -1.16 -31.35
N LYS A 123 -25.55 -0.07 -32.01
CA LYS A 123 -24.11 0.25 -32.14
C LYS A 123 -23.49 0.64 -30.81
N GLN A 124 -24.23 1.38 -29.96
CA GLN A 124 -23.78 1.75 -28.62
C GLN A 124 -23.55 0.52 -27.74
N ASP A 125 -24.46 -0.45 -27.82
CA ASP A 125 -24.36 -1.69 -27.03
C ASP A 125 -23.11 -2.49 -27.43
N VAL A 126 -22.86 -2.61 -28.74
CA VAL A 126 -21.63 -3.25 -29.26
C VAL A 126 -20.36 -2.52 -28.83
N LEU A 127 -20.36 -1.17 -28.88
CA LEU A 127 -19.21 -0.37 -28.46
C LEU A 127 -18.95 -0.49 -26.95
N SER A 128 -20.02 -0.51 -26.15
CA SER A 128 -19.95 -0.65 -24.68
C SER A 128 -19.43 -2.04 -24.29
N LEU A 129 -19.90 -3.10 -24.95
CA LEU A 129 -19.39 -4.46 -24.76
C LEU A 129 -17.91 -4.56 -25.14
N THR A 130 -17.52 -3.92 -26.23
CA THR A 130 -16.12 -3.87 -26.69
C THR A 130 -15.24 -3.16 -25.65
N ALA A 131 -15.66 -2.01 -25.13
CA ALA A 131 -14.94 -1.28 -24.10
C ALA A 131 -14.79 -2.10 -22.81
N LEU A 132 -15.83 -2.84 -22.42
CA LEU A 132 -15.79 -3.73 -21.26
C LEU A 132 -14.78 -4.87 -21.45
N TYR A 133 -14.71 -5.46 -22.65
CA TYR A 133 -13.71 -6.48 -22.97
C TYR A 133 -12.28 -5.93 -22.84
N PHE A 134 -12.01 -4.73 -23.36
CA PHE A 134 -10.71 -4.07 -23.20
C PHE A 134 -10.40 -3.76 -21.73
N ALA A 135 -11.39 -3.31 -20.94
CA ALA A 135 -11.21 -3.08 -19.52
C ALA A 135 -10.84 -4.37 -18.77
N MET A 136 -11.45 -5.51 -19.11
CA MET A 136 -11.09 -6.81 -18.52
C MET A 136 -9.65 -7.21 -18.83
N ILE A 137 -9.22 -7.11 -20.10
CA ILE A 137 -7.83 -7.39 -20.50
C ILE A 137 -6.86 -6.48 -19.74
N TYR A 138 -7.19 -5.19 -19.67
CA TYR A 138 -6.38 -4.22 -18.94
C TYR A 138 -6.27 -4.54 -17.45
N LEU A 139 -7.38 -4.94 -16.79
CA LEU A 139 -7.37 -5.34 -15.38
C LEU A 139 -6.53 -6.59 -15.13
N ILE A 140 -6.56 -7.57 -16.04
CA ILE A 140 -5.71 -8.77 -15.95
C ILE A 140 -4.23 -8.37 -16.06
N TYR A 141 -3.89 -7.54 -17.05
CA TYR A 141 -2.54 -7.01 -17.22
C TYR A 141 -2.07 -6.22 -15.98
N PHE A 142 -2.94 -5.35 -15.47
CA PHE A 142 -2.69 -4.56 -14.27
C PHE A 142 -2.41 -5.44 -13.05
N ARG A 143 -3.23 -6.47 -12.82
CA ARG A 143 -3.04 -7.41 -11.70
C ARG A 143 -1.71 -8.14 -11.79
N HIS A 144 -1.29 -8.53 -13.00
CA HIS A 144 0.00 -9.16 -13.21
C HIS A 144 1.16 -8.21 -12.87
N ASN A 145 1.04 -6.93 -13.21
CA ASN A 145 2.02 -5.92 -12.83
C ASN A 145 2.04 -5.62 -11.33
N GLN A 146 0.88 -5.62 -10.66
CA GLN A 146 0.80 -5.45 -9.20
C GLN A 146 1.58 -6.54 -8.47
N ILE A 147 1.43 -7.81 -8.86
CA ILE A 147 2.17 -8.93 -8.24
C ILE A 147 3.68 -8.76 -8.41
N LYS A 148 4.14 -8.31 -9.59
CA LYS A 148 5.56 -8.04 -9.83
C LYS A 148 6.08 -6.90 -8.97
N LEU A 149 5.29 -5.82 -8.84
CA LEU A 149 5.66 -4.65 -8.05
C LEU A 149 5.71 -4.98 -6.56
N ASP A 150 4.77 -5.77 -6.07
CA ASP A 150 4.71 -6.24 -4.68
C ASP A 150 5.97 -7.05 -4.33
N SER A 151 6.27 -8.08 -5.14
CA SER A 151 7.50 -8.86 -5.00
C SER A 151 8.77 -8.00 -5.05
N PHE A 152 8.79 -6.95 -5.87
CA PHE A 152 9.94 -6.04 -5.94
C PHE A 152 10.08 -5.17 -4.71
N CYS A 153 8.98 -4.73 -4.11
CA CYS A 153 8.98 -3.95 -2.88
C CYS A 153 9.42 -4.80 -1.69
N ASP A 154 8.88 -6.01 -1.56
CA ASP A 154 9.25 -6.96 -0.51
C ASP A 154 10.75 -7.29 -0.55
N LEU A 155 11.32 -7.51 -1.74
CA LEU A 155 12.75 -7.76 -1.89
C LEU A 155 13.62 -6.57 -1.48
N LYS A 156 13.10 -5.33 -1.57
CA LYS A 156 13.84 -4.12 -1.21
C LYS A 156 13.70 -3.74 0.25
N GLN A 157 12.60 -4.13 0.89
CA GLN A 157 12.28 -3.78 2.26
C GLN A 157 12.43 -5.01 3.15
N THR A 158 13.66 -5.30 3.56
CA THR A 158 13.87 -6.17 4.72
C THR A 158 13.57 -5.35 5.97
N THR A 159 12.41 -5.56 6.57
CA THR A 159 12.03 -4.92 7.82
C THR A 159 12.57 -5.72 9.00
N LEU A 160 12.78 -5.07 10.14
CA LEU A 160 13.11 -5.79 11.39
C LEU A 160 12.02 -6.81 11.77
N GLY A 161 10.77 -6.52 11.41
CA GLY A 161 9.63 -7.42 11.62
C GLY A 161 9.81 -8.77 10.93
N ASP A 162 10.48 -8.82 9.77
CA ASP A 162 10.74 -10.06 9.03
C ASP A 162 11.69 -11.02 9.79
N TYR A 163 12.43 -10.50 10.77
CA TYR A 163 13.36 -11.25 11.61
C TYR A 163 12.94 -11.28 13.09
N THR A 164 11.80 -10.67 13.44
CA THR A 164 11.35 -10.58 14.83
C THR A 164 10.25 -11.61 15.07
N VAL A 165 10.45 -12.48 16.06
CA VAL A 165 9.44 -13.43 16.53
C VAL A 165 8.87 -12.92 17.85
N ILE A 166 7.53 -12.82 17.92
CA ILE A 166 6.83 -12.44 19.15
C ILE A 166 6.33 -13.70 19.83
N PHE A 167 6.87 -14.01 21.00
CA PHE A 167 6.35 -15.08 21.86
C PHE A 167 5.19 -14.54 22.70
N GLN A 168 4.05 -15.22 22.68
CA GLN A 168 2.87 -14.89 23.48
C GLN A 168 2.53 -16.05 24.41
N GLY A 169 2.01 -15.74 25.61
CA GLY A 169 1.54 -16.76 26.55
C GLY A 169 2.64 -17.54 27.28
N LEU A 170 3.77 -16.90 27.58
CA LEU A 170 4.82 -17.53 28.37
C LEU A 170 4.35 -17.74 29.83
N PRO A 171 4.57 -18.91 30.44
CA PRO A 171 4.23 -19.16 31.83
C PRO A 171 5.03 -18.23 32.75
N LEU A 172 4.34 -17.53 33.64
CA LEU A 172 4.93 -16.56 34.57
C LEU A 172 5.74 -17.24 35.69
N ASP A 173 5.45 -18.50 35.97
CA ASP A 173 5.97 -19.22 37.14
C ASP A 173 7.31 -19.94 36.87
N LEU A 174 7.83 -19.87 35.64
CA LEU A 174 9.05 -20.57 35.25
C LEU A 174 10.32 -19.78 35.63
N PRO A 175 11.36 -20.42 36.20
CA PRO A 175 12.65 -19.77 36.37
C PRO A 175 13.24 -19.40 35.00
N ARG A 176 13.92 -18.25 34.97
CA ARG A 176 14.45 -17.63 33.74
C ARG A 176 15.29 -18.59 32.89
N GLU A 177 16.11 -19.43 33.51
CA GLU A 177 16.98 -20.39 32.83
C GLU A 177 16.18 -21.46 32.06
N GLU A 178 15.09 -21.97 32.64
CA GLU A 178 14.22 -22.94 31.98
C GLU A 178 13.42 -22.30 30.84
N LEU A 179 13.05 -21.01 31.00
CA LEU A 179 12.37 -20.24 29.98
C LEU A 179 13.27 -19.99 28.77
N GLU A 180 14.53 -19.60 29.00
CA GLU A 180 15.52 -19.38 27.93
C GLU A 180 15.80 -20.69 27.16
N LEU A 181 15.92 -21.83 27.85
CA LEU A 181 16.04 -23.15 27.23
C LEU A 181 14.83 -23.51 26.35
N LYS A 182 13.60 -23.32 26.86
CA LYS A 182 12.36 -23.57 26.09
C LYS A 182 12.26 -22.66 24.86
N ILE A 183 12.58 -21.38 25.00
CA ILE A 183 12.58 -20.43 23.88
C ILE A 183 13.61 -20.85 22.83
N GLN A 184 14.80 -21.30 23.26
CA GLN A 184 15.85 -21.74 22.33
C GLN A 184 15.46 -23.02 21.59
N GLU A 185 14.85 -23.99 22.28
CA GLU A 185 14.35 -25.23 21.66
C GLU A 185 13.23 -24.94 20.62
N GLU A 186 12.24 -24.13 20.99
CA GLU A 186 11.18 -23.70 20.08
C GLU A 186 11.75 -22.92 18.88
N PHE A 187 12.71 -22.03 19.12
CA PHE A 187 13.35 -21.27 18.05
C PHE A 187 14.10 -22.19 17.07
N GLU A 188 14.86 -23.18 17.57
CA GLU A 188 15.53 -24.16 16.70
C GLU A 188 14.53 -24.96 15.86
N ASN A 189 13.40 -25.34 16.44
CA ASN A 189 12.36 -26.08 15.73
C ASN A 189 11.75 -25.20 14.62
N VAL A 190 11.44 -23.94 14.90
CA VAL A 190 10.94 -22.98 13.90
C VAL A 190 11.96 -22.78 12.77
N VAL A 191 13.24 -22.59 13.09
CA VAL A 191 14.31 -22.42 12.10
C VAL A 191 14.45 -23.66 11.21
N LYS A 192 14.40 -24.87 11.79
CA LYS A 192 14.43 -26.13 11.04
C LYS A 192 13.24 -26.24 10.07
N VAL A 193 12.03 -25.91 10.52
CA VAL A 193 10.82 -25.92 9.68
C VAL A 193 10.94 -24.91 8.53
N CYS A 194 11.38 -23.68 8.81
CA CYS A 194 11.59 -22.65 7.79
C CYS A 194 12.63 -23.09 6.74
N PHE A 195 13.72 -23.73 7.17
CA PHE A 195 14.75 -24.22 6.27
C PHE A 195 14.22 -25.33 5.34
N ILE A 196 13.47 -26.29 5.89
CA ILE A 196 12.82 -27.36 5.10
C ILE A 196 11.85 -26.74 4.09
N PHE A 197 11.03 -25.77 4.51
CA PHE A 197 10.07 -25.12 3.63
C PHE A 197 10.75 -24.38 2.48
N LYS A 198 11.86 -23.68 2.76
CA LYS A 198 12.68 -23.00 1.75
C LYS A 198 13.24 -24.00 0.72
N GLN A 199 13.73 -25.16 1.16
CA GLN A 199 14.20 -26.20 0.24
C GLN A 199 13.08 -26.75 -0.65
N ILE A 200 11.88 -26.98 -0.10
CA ILE A 200 10.71 -27.45 -0.86
C ILE A 200 10.32 -26.43 -1.94
N ILE A 201 10.26 -25.14 -1.59
CA ILE A 201 9.96 -24.06 -2.54
C ILE A 201 11.02 -24.00 -3.65
N GLN A 202 12.30 -24.09 -3.29
CA GLN A 202 13.40 -24.08 -4.26
C GLN A 202 13.30 -25.25 -5.25
N LYS A 203 13.01 -26.45 -4.74
CA LYS A 203 12.82 -27.65 -5.57
C LYS A 203 11.64 -27.51 -6.53
N LYS A 204 10.50 -26.97 -6.08
CA LYS A 204 9.34 -26.67 -6.94
C LYS A 204 9.65 -25.62 -8.00
N LYS A 205 10.42 -24.58 -7.67
CA LYS A 205 10.82 -23.54 -8.63
C LYS A 205 11.68 -24.11 -9.75
N ASN A 206 12.66 -24.96 -9.40
CA ASN A 206 13.51 -25.63 -10.39
C ASN A 206 12.70 -26.56 -11.31
N GLN A 207 11.70 -27.27 -10.78
CA GLN A 207 10.81 -28.12 -11.59
C GLN A 207 9.96 -27.31 -12.58
N ARG A 208 9.45 -26.12 -12.20
CA ARG A 208 8.71 -25.25 -13.14
C ARG A 208 9.61 -24.75 -14.27
N ILE A 209 10.82 -24.29 -13.95
CA ILE A 209 11.78 -23.82 -14.96
C ILE A 209 12.10 -24.94 -15.95
N PHE A 210 12.20 -26.19 -15.48
CA PHE A 210 12.42 -27.34 -16.35
C PHE A 210 11.22 -27.63 -17.27
N LEU A 211 9.98 -27.47 -16.77
CA LEU A 211 8.77 -27.63 -17.59
C LEU A 211 8.60 -26.53 -18.63
N ASP A 212 9.01 -25.29 -18.33
CA ASP A 212 8.95 -24.17 -19.27
C ASP A 212 10.00 -24.29 -20.41
N GLN A 213 10.94 -25.24 -20.31
CA GLN A 213 11.98 -25.53 -21.32
C GLN A 213 11.64 -26.69 -22.26
N LEU A 214 10.57 -27.45 -21.97
CA LEU A 214 10.07 -28.57 -22.79
C LEU A 214 8.95 -28.10 -23.72
#